data_AF-A0A7R9G6D3-F1
#
_entry.id   AF-A0A7R9G6D3-F1
#
_cell.length_a   1.000
_cell.length_b   1.000
_cell.length_c   1.000
_cell.angle_alpha   90.00
_cell.angle_beta   90.00
_cell.angle_gamma   90.00
#
_symmetry.space_group_name_H-M   'P 1'
#
loop_
_entity.id
_entity.type
_entity.pdbx_description
1 polymer ?
#
loop_
_entity_poly.entity_id
_entity_poly.type
_entity_poly.pdbx_seq_one_letter_code
_entity_poly.pdbx_strand_id
1 'polypeptide(L)'
;MLEFAELFLRCDTTVKPSSALADADSDPAEHHPLESVQLPDVRQRPSALPTVAWNPWVDLRERDDIAALNLSFPFQPIPGKRPQYHSYSTNALSEALRAINYDKLSVREASRRFGVPRTSIQDRLSGKVSLQDGDHKMGPDPVLSKEEELKLVTWLEDLAKSGFPRKPDDLLNSVQEIVKATKKETPFVDGCPGKKWYCSFIRRHLQLVTKTPESLTKGRARITEELIRKWFRELEDYLDKIGEKEILSDPDRILNGDETSFSMCPKTG
;
A
#
# COMPACT_ATOMS: atom_id res chain seq x y z
N MET A 1 39.71 -33.14 -32.16
CA MET A 1 38.58 -33.25 -33.11
C MET A 1 37.75 -32.01 -32.87
N LEU A 2 38.22 -30.84 -33.31
CA LEU A 2 37.95 -30.27 -34.65
C LEU A 2 36.43 -30.16 -34.85
N GLU A 3 35.81 -29.03 -35.17
CA GLU A 3 36.21 -27.73 -35.72
C GLU A 3 34.88 -26.92 -35.88
N PHE A 4 34.98 -25.68 -36.38
CA PHE A 4 33.91 -24.86 -36.98
C PHE A 4 32.96 -24.16 -35.98
N ALA A 5 33.18 -22.91 -35.55
CA ALA A 5 33.58 -21.68 -36.27
C ALA A 5 32.64 -21.31 -37.44
N GLU A 6 32.07 -20.09 -37.33
CA GLU A 6 31.34 -19.31 -38.35
C GLU A 6 30.00 -19.92 -38.82
N LEU A 7 28.87 -19.24 -38.98
CA LEU A 7 28.54 -17.86 -39.35
C LEU A 7 27.16 -17.53 -38.76
N PHE A 8 26.97 -16.32 -38.22
CA PHE A 8 26.01 -15.33 -38.73
C PHE A 8 26.04 -14.08 -37.84
N LEU A 9 27.19 -13.41 -37.86
CA LEU A 9 27.30 -11.98 -37.63
C LEU A 9 27.25 -11.30 -39.00
N ARG A 10 26.17 -10.57 -39.28
CA ARG A 10 26.11 -9.31 -40.06
C ARG A 10 24.65 -8.96 -40.35
N CYS A 11 24.14 -7.97 -39.64
CA CYS A 11 23.48 -6.84 -40.27
C CYS A 11 23.68 -5.61 -39.38
N ASP A 12 24.45 -4.69 -39.95
CA ASP A 12 24.80 -3.38 -39.45
C ASP A 12 23.56 -2.54 -39.12
N THR A 13 23.54 -1.95 -37.93
CA THR A 13 22.95 -0.63 -37.76
C THR A 13 24.04 0.28 -37.21
N THR A 14 24.51 1.16 -38.07
CA THR A 14 25.53 2.17 -37.81
C THR A 14 24.97 3.23 -36.87
N VAL A 15 25.26 3.10 -35.57
CA VAL A 15 25.23 4.24 -34.65
C VAL A 15 26.68 4.51 -34.28
N LYS A 16 27.16 5.69 -34.70
CA LYS A 16 28.48 6.23 -34.33
C LYS A 16 28.69 6.07 -32.82
N PRO A 17 29.77 5.39 -32.36
CA PRO A 17 30.21 5.56 -30.98
C PRO A 17 30.77 6.98 -30.87
N SER A 18 30.01 7.87 -30.24
CA SER A 18 30.57 9.10 -29.70
C SER A 18 31.59 8.68 -28.66
N SER A 19 32.86 8.91 -28.98
CA SER A 19 34.00 8.75 -28.10
C SER A 19 33.84 9.65 -26.88
N ALA A 20 33.20 9.13 -25.85
CA ALA A 20 33.35 9.55 -24.47
C ALA A 20 33.12 8.30 -23.63
N LEU A 21 34.10 7.39 -23.69
CA LEU A 21 34.39 6.51 -22.56
C LEU A 21 34.69 7.46 -21.39
N ALA A 22 33.67 7.76 -20.58
CA ALA A 22 33.89 8.34 -19.28
C ALA A 22 34.37 7.18 -18.40
N ASP A 23 35.62 7.26 -18.01
CA ASP A 23 36.31 6.29 -17.17
C ASP A 23 35.49 6.06 -15.89
N ALA A 24 35.07 4.80 -15.66
CA ALA A 24 34.31 4.40 -14.48
C ALA A 24 35.15 4.41 -13.18
N ASP A 25 36.40 4.86 -13.27
CA ASP A 25 37.38 4.95 -12.18
C ASP A 25 37.80 6.40 -11.86
N SER A 26 37.22 7.44 -12.48
CA SER A 26 37.51 8.82 -12.09
C SER A 26 36.99 9.09 -10.67
N ASP A 27 37.90 9.50 -9.79
CA ASP A 27 37.59 9.90 -8.43
C ASP A 27 36.54 11.02 -8.47
N PRO A 28 35.37 10.86 -7.82
CA PRO A 28 34.33 11.89 -7.81
C PRO A 28 34.81 13.27 -7.33
N ALA A 29 35.97 13.35 -6.66
CA ALA A 29 36.64 14.60 -6.31
C ALA A 29 37.11 15.44 -7.51
N GLU A 30 37.31 14.85 -8.70
CA GLU A 30 37.73 15.58 -9.92
C GLU A 30 36.61 16.46 -10.49
N HIS A 31 35.35 16.05 -10.34
CA HIS A 31 34.20 16.80 -10.86
C HIS A 31 33.72 17.90 -9.92
N HIS A 32 34.12 17.85 -8.65
CA HIS A 32 33.74 18.82 -7.62
C HIS A 32 34.97 19.15 -6.75
N PRO A 33 35.94 19.91 -7.27
CA PRO A 33 37.11 20.28 -6.49
C PRO A 33 36.66 21.01 -5.23
N LEU A 34 37.10 20.52 -4.06
CA LEU A 34 36.67 21.03 -2.73
C LEU A 34 36.93 22.54 -2.58
N GLU A 35 37.91 23.05 -3.30
CA GLU A 35 38.28 24.47 -3.38
C GLU A 35 37.21 25.33 -4.05
N SER A 36 36.34 24.74 -4.88
CA SER A 36 35.24 25.44 -5.57
C SER A 36 33.94 25.51 -4.76
N VAL A 37 33.86 24.78 -3.64
CA VAL A 37 32.66 24.74 -2.81
C VAL A 37 32.60 25.99 -1.95
N GLN A 38 31.74 26.94 -2.33
CA GLN A 38 31.40 28.06 -1.45
C GLN A 38 30.58 27.55 -0.28
N LEU A 39 31.28 27.36 0.82
CA LEU A 39 30.66 26.90 2.03
C LEU A 39 29.74 28.08 2.57
N PRO A 40 28.56 27.83 3.17
CA PRO A 40 27.60 28.87 3.65
C PRO A 40 28.09 29.79 4.80
N ASP A 41 27.61 31.03 4.90
CA ASP A 41 28.12 32.05 5.85
C ASP A 41 27.96 31.69 7.34
N VAL A 42 26.90 30.98 7.73
CA VAL A 42 26.66 30.58 9.13
C VAL A 42 27.05 29.12 9.34
N ARG A 43 28.32 28.87 9.69
CA ARG A 43 28.86 27.52 9.98
C ARG A 43 28.88 27.12 11.44
N GLN A 44 28.51 28.03 12.33
CA GLN A 44 28.89 27.86 13.72
C GLN A 44 27.94 26.92 14.43
N ARG A 45 28.43 25.70 14.70
CA ARG A 45 27.86 24.80 15.69
C ARG A 45 27.79 25.52 17.05
N PRO A 46 26.64 25.54 17.74
CA PRO A 46 26.54 26.09 19.09
C PRO A 46 27.53 25.42 20.04
N SER A 47 28.36 26.22 20.71
CA SER A 47 29.51 25.74 21.50
C SER A 47 29.12 24.86 22.70
N ALA A 48 27.89 24.97 23.19
CA ALA A 48 27.38 24.22 24.33
C ALA A 48 26.77 22.84 24.00
N LEU A 49 26.68 22.45 22.71
CA LEU A 49 26.01 21.20 22.31
C LEU A 49 27.00 20.01 22.23
N PRO A 50 26.71 18.84 22.83
CA PRO A 50 27.56 17.65 22.72
C PRO A 50 27.60 17.08 21.29
N THR A 51 28.74 16.51 20.86
CA THR A 51 28.99 16.09 19.46
C THR A 51 28.02 15.03 18.95
N VAL A 52 27.47 14.20 19.84
CA VAL A 52 26.47 13.16 19.52
C VAL A 52 25.07 13.75 19.31
N ALA A 53 24.81 14.96 19.82
CA ALA A 53 23.49 15.62 19.72
C ALA A 53 23.39 16.60 18.53
N TRP A 54 24.49 16.87 17.82
CA TRP A 54 24.45 17.71 16.63
C TRP A 54 24.07 16.85 15.42
N ASN A 55 22.79 16.92 15.05
CA ASN A 55 22.26 16.27 13.86
C ASN A 55 21.92 17.36 12.82
N PRO A 56 22.68 17.51 11.71
CA PRO A 56 22.47 18.57 10.71
C PRO A 56 21.06 18.55 10.10
N TRP A 57 20.33 17.43 10.21
CA TRP A 57 18.94 17.31 9.81
C TRP A 57 17.95 18.10 10.70
N VAL A 58 18.35 18.51 11.91
CA VAL A 58 17.54 19.33 12.81
C VAL A 58 17.63 20.82 12.42
N ASP A 59 18.80 21.30 11.98
CA ASP A 59 18.98 22.68 11.47
C ASP A 59 18.19 22.94 10.18
N LEU A 60 17.99 21.89 9.35
CA LEU A 60 17.09 21.94 8.19
C LEU A 60 15.63 22.21 8.60
N ARG A 61 15.20 21.95 9.84
CA ARG A 61 13.82 22.17 10.32
C ARG A 61 13.51 23.63 10.59
N GLU A 62 14.50 24.42 11.00
CA GLU A 62 14.34 25.84 11.31
C GLU A 62 14.30 26.69 10.04
N ARG A 63 14.64 26.11 8.88
CA ARG A 63 14.45 26.80 7.62
C ARG A 63 12.96 26.95 7.35
N ASP A 64 12.55 28.18 7.07
CA ASP A 64 11.15 28.55 6.84
C ASP A 64 10.49 27.70 5.74
N ASP A 65 11.25 27.29 4.72
CA ASP A 65 10.79 26.46 3.61
C ASP A 65 10.36 25.05 4.05
N ILE A 66 11.04 24.47 5.04
CA ILE A 66 10.75 23.13 5.57
C ILE A 66 9.74 23.18 6.71
N ALA A 67 9.82 24.19 7.58
CA ALA A 67 8.82 24.43 8.62
C ALA A 67 7.42 24.65 8.03
N ALA A 68 7.34 25.37 6.90
CA ALA A 68 6.09 25.60 6.17
C ALA A 68 5.42 24.30 5.66
N LEU A 69 6.15 23.19 5.54
CA LEU A 69 5.60 21.91 5.09
C LEU A 69 4.83 21.15 6.18
N ASN A 70 4.97 21.54 7.47
CA ASN A 70 4.24 20.99 8.61
C ASN A 70 4.17 19.44 8.66
N LEU A 71 5.31 18.78 8.45
CA LEU A 71 5.40 17.31 8.34
C LEU A 71 5.63 16.65 9.71
N SER A 72 4.92 15.55 9.98
CA SER A 72 5.20 14.68 11.14
C SER A 72 6.42 13.79 10.85
N PHE A 73 7.59 14.27 11.29
CA PHE A 73 8.88 13.58 11.20
C PHE A 73 8.92 12.34 12.13
N PRO A 74 9.58 11.19 11.79
CA PRO A 74 10.63 10.96 10.76
C PRO A 74 10.19 10.34 9.43
N PHE A 75 8.92 9.96 9.25
CA PHE A 75 8.53 9.05 8.15
C PHE A 75 7.53 9.65 7.14
N GLN A 76 7.09 10.89 7.31
CA GLN A 76 6.15 11.50 6.36
C GLN A 76 6.89 11.94 5.08
N PRO A 77 6.46 11.48 3.89
CA PRO A 77 7.05 11.90 2.63
C PRO A 77 6.77 13.39 2.38
N ILE A 78 7.76 14.09 1.81
CA ILE A 78 7.62 15.49 1.41
C ILE A 78 6.47 15.61 0.40
N PRO A 79 5.51 16.53 0.59
CA PRO A 79 4.39 16.72 -0.32
C PRO A 79 4.89 17.32 -1.63
N GLY A 80 5.21 16.45 -2.60
CA GLY A 80 5.45 16.85 -3.98
C GLY A 80 4.13 17.03 -4.74
N LYS A 81 4.10 17.92 -5.74
CA LYS A 81 3.02 17.97 -6.74
C LYS A 81 3.01 16.64 -7.51
N ARG A 82 2.19 15.68 -7.09
CA ARG A 82 1.89 14.52 -7.95
C ARG A 82 1.13 15.03 -9.17
N PRO A 83 1.53 14.67 -10.41
CA PRO A 83 0.74 15.02 -11.57
C PRO A 83 -0.67 14.46 -11.41
N GLN A 84 -1.67 15.34 -11.41
CA GLN A 84 -3.07 14.95 -11.35
C GLN A 84 -3.50 14.55 -12.76
N TYR A 85 -3.68 13.26 -12.98
CA TYR A 85 -4.24 12.73 -14.22
C TYR A 85 -5.77 12.82 -14.17
N HIS A 86 -6.39 13.23 -15.27
CA HIS A 86 -7.85 13.28 -15.42
C HIS A 86 -8.56 14.17 -14.39
N SER A 87 -8.07 15.39 -14.20
CA SER A 87 -8.64 16.38 -13.27
C SER A 87 -10.04 16.92 -13.67
N TYR A 88 -10.67 16.37 -14.70
CA TYR A 88 -11.99 16.81 -15.15
C TYR A 88 -13.10 15.88 -14.62
N SER A 89 -14.26 16.46 -14.32
CA SER A 89 -15.43 15.69 -13.88
C SER A 89 -15.98 14.83 -15.03
N THR A 90 -16.48 13.64 -14.71
CA THR A 90 -17.22 12.77 -15.64
C THR A 90 -18.42 13.50 -16.25
N ASN A 91 -19.12 14.31 -15.44
CA ASN A 91 -20.26 15.10 -15.90
C ASN A 91 -19.82 16.16 -16.92
N ALA A 92 -18.69 16.82 -16.70
CA ALA A 92 -18.16 17.80 -17.64
C ALA A 92 -17.76 17.17 -18.98
N LEU A 93 -17.24 15.94 -18.95
CA LEU A 93 -16.94 15.17 -20.17
C LEU A 93 -18.21 14.77 -20.93
N SER A 94 -19.21 14.25 -20.23
CA SER A 94 -20.47 13.81 -20.87
C SER A 94 -21.25 15.00 -21.45
N GLU A 95 -21.28 16.13 -20.77
CA GLU A 95 -21.84 17.38 -21.29
C GLU A 95 -21.08 17.90 -22.51
N ALA A 96 -19.74 17.83 -22.50
CA ALA A 96 -18.93 18.21 -23.65
C ALA A 96 -19.21 17.34 -24.88
N LEU A 97 -19.32 16.03 -24.71
CA LEU A 97 -19.67 15.09 -25.78
C LEU A 97 -21.09 15.33 -26.29
N ARG A 98 -22.05 15.61 -25.39
CA ARG A 98 -23.42 15.97 -25.75
C ARG A 98 -23.45 17.25 -26.60
N ALA A 99 -22.75 18.30 -26.16
CA ALA A 99 -22.75 19.57 -26.86
C ALA A 99 -22.10 19.49 -28.26
N ILE A 100 -21.15 18.57 -28.47
CA ILE A 100 -20.58 18.32 -29.80
C ILE A 100 -21.58 17.60 -30.71
N ASN A 101 -22.26 16.57 -30.18
CA ASN A 101 -23.19 15.76 -30.99
C ASN A 101 -24.51 16.48 -31.28
N TYR A 102 -25.08 17.21 -30.31
CA TYR A 102 -26.38 17.85 -30.43
C TYR A 102 -26.27 19.34 -30.79
N ASP A 103 -25.43 20.09 -30.09
CA ASP A 103 -25.30 21.55 -30.29
C ASP A 103 -24.29 21.90 -31.41
N LYS A 104 -23.70 20.89 -32.07
CA LYS A 104 -22.69 21.01 -33.15
C LYS A 104 -21.51 21.92 -32.79
N LEU A 105 -21.13 21.97 -31.51
CA LEU A 105 -19.96 22.72 -31.07
C LEU A 105 -18.67 22.10 -31.61
N SER A 106 -17.68 22.95 -31.87
CA SER A 106 -16.34 22.47 -32.20
C SER A 106 -15.67 21.85 -30.96
N VAL A 107 -14.78 20.87 -31.16
CA VAL A 107 -14.02 20.23 -30.06
C VAL A 107 -13.23 21.26 -29.23
N ARG A 108 -12.71 22.33 -29.88
CA ARG A 108 -11.99 23.41 -29.22
C ARG A 108 -12.90 24.24 -28.33
N GLU A 109 -14.10 24.52 -28.81
CA GLU A 109 -15.09 25.30 -28.08
C GLU A 109 -15.66 24.52 -26.88
N ALA A 110 -15.95 23.23 -27.07
CA ALA A 110 -16.35 22.33 -25.99
C ALA A 110 -15.24 22.23 -24.91
N SER A 111 -13.98 22.10 -25.31
CA SER A 111 -12.83 22.07 -24.38
C SER A 111 -12.76 23.34 -23.52
N ARG A 112 -12.92 24.51 -24.14
CA ARG A 112 -12.92 25.80 -23.43
C ARG A 112 -14.13 25.95 -22.51
N ARG A 113 -15.30 25.50 -22.94
CA ARG A 113 -16.57 25.67 -22.22
C ARG A 113 -16.67 24.77 -20.99
N PHE A 114 -16.21 23.52 -21.10
CA PHE A 114 -16.37 22.50 -20.06
C PHE A 114 -15.06 22.18 -19.31
N GLY A 115 -13.94 22.81 -19.67
CA GLY A 115 -12.66 22.62 -18.98
C GLY A 115 -12.04 21.23 -19.18
N VAL A 116 -12.49 20.49 -20.19
CA VAL A 116 -11.98 19.15 -20.52
C VAL A 116 -10.89 19.28 -21.59
N PRO A 117 -9.73 18.61 -21.46
CA PRO A 117 -8.69 18.65 -22.46
C PRO A 117 -9.19 18.19 -23.84
N ARG A 118 -8.85 18.96 -24.89
CA ARG A 118 -9.22 18.65 -26.29
C ARG A 118 -8.88 17.21 -26.69
N THR A 119 -7.70 16.72 -26.28
CA THR A 119 -7.22 15.37 -26.59
C THR A 119 -8.13 14.31 -25.99
N SER A 120 -8.58 14.47 -24.74
CA SER A 120 -9.50 13.54 -24.08
C SER A 120 -10.85 13.47 -24.78
N ILE A 121 -11.38 14.59 -25.26
CA ILE A 121 -12.61 14.63 -26.05
C ILE A 121 -12.40 13.91 -27.40
N GLN A 122 -11.28 14.17 -28.07
CA GLN A 122 -10.97 13.59 -29.38
C GLN A 122 -10.71 12.07 -29.32
N ASP A 123 -10.05 11.58 -28.28
CA ASP A 123 -9.82 10.14 -28.06
C ASP A 123 -11.14 9.38 -27.85
N ARG A 124 -12.12 10.01 -27.18
CA ARG A 124 -13.48 9.47 -26.99
C ARG A 124 -14.30 9.49 -28.28
N LEU A 125 -14.24 10.59 -29.04
CA LEU A 125 -14.93 10.71 -30.33
C LEU A 125 -14.37 9.74 -31.39
N SER A 126 -13.06 9.47 -31.36
CA SER A 126 -12.41 8.53 -32.28
C SER A 126 -12.62 7.06 -31.90
N GLY A 127 -13.26 6.78 -30.75
CA GLY A 127 -13.48 5.41 -30.26
C GLY A 127 -12.22 4.72 -29.73
N LYS A 128 -11.07 5.42 -29.66
CA LYS A 128 -9.84 4.91 -29.05
C LYS A 128 -10.02 4.60 -27.57
N VAL A 129 -10.96 5.30 -26.93
CA VAL A 129 -11.24 5.25 -25.50
C VAL A 129 -12.74 5.06 -25.31
N SER A 130 -13.15 4.07 -24.52
CA SER A 130 -14.56 3.77 -24.26
C SER A 130 -15.33 4.96 -23.69
N LEU A 131 -16.56 5.16 -24.18
CA LEU A 131 -17.43 6.27 -23.79
C LEU A 131 -18.02 6.14 -22.38
N GLN A 132 -18.07 4.92 -21.83
CA GLN A 132 -18.56 4.69 -20.47
C GLN A 132 -17.52 5.15 -19.44
N ASP A 133 -17.93 6.01 -18.52
CA ASP A 133 -17.09 6.52 -17.45
C ASP A 133 -17.06 5.52 -16.28
N GLY A 134 -15.86 5.09 -15.89
CA GLY A 134 -15.61 4.13 -14.81
C GLY A 134 -14.58 3.05 -15.15
N ASP A 135 -14.36 2.79 -16.44
CA ASP A 135 -13.45 1.73 -16.92
C ASP A 135 -12.04 2.23 -17.28
N HIS A 136 -11.76 3.53 -17.12
CA HIS A 136 -10.43 4.10 -17.36
C HIS A 136 -9.52 3.84 -16.16
N LYS A 137 -9.16 2.58 -15.97
CA LYS A 137 -8.11 2.19 -15.02
C LYS A 137 -6.78 2.25 -15.75
N MET A 138 -5.85 3.04 -15.22
CA MET A 138 -4.48 3.02 -15.70
C MET A 138 -3.85 1.67 -15.32
N GLY A 139 -3.37 0.95 -16.32
CA GLY A 139 -2.69 -0.34 -16.15
C GLY A 139 -3.43 -1.50 -16.82
N PRO A 140 -2.78 -2.67 -16.87
CA PRO A 140 -3.37 -3.87 -17.45
C PRO A 140 -4.57 -4.33 -16.63
N ASP A 141 -5.49 -5.03 -17.30
CA ASP A 141 -6.63 -5.66 -16.65
C ASP A 141 -6.17 -6.69 -15.60
N PRO A 142 -6.98 -6.91 -14.55
CA PRO A 142 -6.73 -7.97 -13.60
C PRO A 142 -6.53 -9.33 -14.27
N VAL A 143 -5.56 -10.09 -13.77
CA VAL A 143 -5.24 -11.44 -14.26
C VAL A 143 -6.41 -12.41 -14.09
N LEU A 144 -7.18 -12.24 -13.00
CA LEU A 144 -8.42 -12.98 -12.76
C LEU A 144 -9.62 -12.11 -13.11
N SER A 145 -10.66 -12.71 -13.68
CA SER A 145 -11.89 -11.97 -13.98
C SER A 145 -12.59 -11.54 -12.68
N LYS A 146 -13.45 -10.52 -12.77
CA LYS A 146 -14.24 -10.05 -11.61
C LYS A 146 -15.06 -11.19 -10.99
N GLU A 147 -15.57 -12.10 -11.82
CA GLU A 147 -16.36 -13.27 -11.39
C GLU A 147 -15.51 -14.30 -10.64
N GLU A 148 -14.29 -14.55 -11.11
CA GLU A 148 -13.35 -15.46 -10.44
C GLU A 148 -12.91 -14.91 -9.09
N GLU A 149 -12.63 -13.61 -9.02
CA GLU A 149 -12.31 -12.96 -7.76
C GLU A 149 -13.48 -12.99 -6.79
N LEU A 150 -14.72 -12.79 -7.25
CA LEU A 150 -15.90 -12.92 -6.40
C LEU A 150 -16.03 -14.31 -5.79
N LYS A 151 -15.76 -15.38 -6.56
CA LYS A 151 -15.76 -16.77 -6.04
C LYS A 151 -14.71 -16.97 -4.95
N LEU A 152 -13.53 -16.37 -5.11
CA LEU A 152 -12.47 -16.42 -4.08
C LEU A 152 -12.89 -15.68 -2.82
N VAL A 153 -13.55 -14.53 -2.97
CA VAL A 153 -14.05 -13.74 -1.85
C VAL A 153 -15.13 -14.51 -1.08
N THR A 154 -16.13 -15.08 -1.77
CA THR A 154 -17.19 -15.88 -1.13
C THR A 154 -16.60 -17.08 -0.39
N TRP A 155 -15.63 -17.77 -1.00
CA TRP A 155 -14.94 -18.90 -0.37
C TRP A 155 -14.20 -18.49 0.91
N LEU A 156 -13.50 -17.35 0.90
CA LEU A 156 -12.82 -16.82 2.08
C LEU A 156 -13.82 -16.42 3.19
N GLU A 157 -14.94 -15.81 2.83
CA GLU A 157 -15.99 -15.44 3.77
C GLU A 157 -16.63 -16.66 4.43
N ASP A 158 -16.92 -17.72 3.66
CA ASP A 158 -17.52 -18.94 4.19
C ASP A 158 -16.57 -19.69 5.12
N LEU A 159 -15.26 -19.71 4.80
CA LEU A 159 -14.23 -20.25 5.69
C LEU A 159 -14.09 -19.42 6.98
N ALA A 160 -14.15 -18.09 6.87
CA ALA A 160 -14.10 -17.22 8.03
C ALA A 160 -15.32 -17.42 8.94
N LYS A 161 -16.53 -17.54 8.38
CA LYS A 161 -17.77 -17.85 9.13
C LYS A 161 -17.70 -19.22 9.82
N SER A 162 -17.02 -20.18 9.20
CA SER A 162 -16.79 -21.51 9.76
C SER A 162 -15.71 -21.55 10.85
N GLY A 163 -15.09 -20.41 11.18
CA GLY A 163 -14.04 -20.31 12.21
C GLY A 163 -12.63 -20.65 11.72
N PHE A 164 -12.42 -20.78 10.40
CA PHE A 164 -11.13 -21.13 9.80
C PHE A 164 -10.63 -20.01 8.86
N PRO A 165 -10.24 -18.83 9.40
CA PRO A 165 -9.65 -17.77 8.59
C PRO A 165 -8.34 -18.26 7.94
N ARG A 166 -8.14 -17.91 6.67
CA ARG A 166 -6.97 -18.31 5.89
C ARG A 166 -5.85 -17.28 5.93
N LYS A 167 -4.61 -17.78 5.88
CA LYS A 167 -3.43 -16.93 5.75
C LYS A 167 -3.28 -16.43 4.31
N PRO A 168 -2.57 -15.30 4.09
CA PRO A 168 -2.27 -14.83 2.75
C PRO A 168 -1.61 -15.89 1.86
N ASP A 169 -0.69 -16.69 2.41
CA ASP A 169 0.03 -17.73 1.67
C ASP A 169 -0.91 -18.84 1.18
N ASP A 170 -1.90 -19.23 2.00
CA ASP A 170 -2.90 -20.23 1.61
C ASP A 170 -3.71 -19.75 0.41
N LEU A 171 -4.11 -18.47 0.41
CA LEU A 171 -4.82 -17.87 -0.72
C LEU A 171 -3.96 -17.87 -1.99
N LEU A 172 -2.68 -17.51 -1.88
CA LEU A 172 -1.77 -17.51 -3.02
C LEU A 172 -1.58 -18.92 -3.61
N ASN A 173 -1.46 -19.94 -2.76
CA ASN A 173 -1.35 -21.33 -3.18
C ASN A 173 -2.63 -21.80 -3.88
N SER A 174 -3.81 -21.50 -3.33
CA SER A 174 -5.09 -21.85 -3.97
C SER A 174 -5.26 -21.17 -5.33
N VAL A 175 -4.84 -19.91 -5.46
CA VAL A 175 -4.87 -19.22 -6.76
C VAL A 175 -3.88 -19.84 -7.74
N GLN A 176 -2.70 -20.24 -7.30
CA GLN A 176 -1.74 -20.96 -8.15
C GLN A 176 -2.33 -22.28 -8.67
N GLU A 177 -3.01 -23.05 -7.82
CA GLU A 177 -3.68 -24.29 -8.22
C GLU A 177 -4.76 -24.03 -9.27
N ILE A 178 -5.58 -22.99 -9.08
CA ILE A 178 -6.63 -22.60 -10.03
C ILE A 178 -6.02 -22.19 -11.38
N VAL A 179 -4.94 -21.41 -11.38
CA VAL A 179 -4.26 -20.97 -12.61
C VAL A 179 -3.64 -22.15 -13.36
N LYS A 180 -3.00 -23.08 -12.64
CA LYS A 180 -2.45 -24.32 -13.22
C LYS A 180 -3.54 -25.22 -13.81
N ALA A 181 -4.67 -25.37 -13.11
CA ALA A 181 -5.80 -26.18 -13.56
C ALA A 181 -6.48 -25.59 -14.80
N THR A 182 -6.63 -24.27 -14.84
CA THR A 182 -7.26 -23.54 -15.95
C THR A 182 -6.32 -23.29 -17.13
N LYS A 183 -5.01 -23.57 -16.98
CA LYS A 183 -3.96 -23.32 -17.97
C LYS A 183 -3.99 -21.90 -18.55
N LYS A 184 -4.33 -20.91 -17.72
CA LYS A 184 -4.33 -19.50 -18.14
C LYS A 184 -2.90 -18.98 -18.30
N GLU A 185 -2.67 -18.25 -19.37
CA GLU A 185 -1.46 -17.45 -19.52
C GLU A 185 -1.53 -16.29 -18.53
N THR A 186 -0.61 -16.28 -17.56
CA THR A 186 -0.56 -15.24 -16.54
C THR A 186 0.85 -14.65 -16.49
N PRO A 187 1.02 -13.35 -16.13
CA PRO A 187 2.34 -12.75 -15.90
C PRO A 187 3.04 -13.27 -14.63
N PHE A 188 2.48 -14.29 -13.97
CA PHE A 188 2.97 -14.82 -12.71
C PHE A 188 4.16 -15.73 -12.94
N VAL A 189 5.19 -15.60 -12.11
CA VAL A 189 6.32 -16.54 -12.08
C VAL A 189 5.77 -17.89 -11.62
N ASP A 190 5.89 -18.93 -12.45
CA ASP A 190 5.39 -20.29 -12.20
C ASP A 190 3.88 -20.38 -11.82
N GLY A 191 3.08 -19.43 -12.31
CA GLY A 191 1.66 -19.34 -11.99
C GLY A 191 1.36 -18.87 -10.55
N CYS A 192 2.38 -18.51 -9.76
CA CYS A 192 2.23 -17.99 -8.39
C CYS A 192 1.97 -16.48 -8.39
N PRO A 193 0.82 -16.00 -7.88
CA PRO A 193 0.64 -14.58 -7.65
C PRO A 193 1.58 -14.10 -6.55
N GLY A 194 2.21 -12.94 -6.77
CA GLY A 194 3.10 -12.35 -5.78
C GLY A 194 2.38 -11.48 -4.74
N LYS A 195 3.14 -10.98 -3.76
CA LYS A 195 2.66 -10.05 -2.71
C LYS A 195 1.92 -8.83 -3.28
N LYS A 196 2.39 -8.28 -4.41
CA LYS A 196 1.74 -7.13 -5.09
C LYS A 196 0.32 -7.47 -5.56
N TRP A 197 0.11 -8.69 -6.04
CA TRP A 197 -1.22 -9.16 -6.46
C TRP A 197 -2.14 -9.26 -5.23
N TYR A 198 -1.66 -9.87 -4.14
CA TYR A 198 -2.42 -9.94 -2.88
C TYR A 198 -2.84 -8.55 -2.36
N CYS A 199 -1.90 -7.60 -2.27
CA CYS A 199 -2.24 -6.24 -1.84
C CYS A 199 -3.26 -5.56 -2.76
N SER A 200 -3.16 -5.81 -4.07
CA SER A 200 -4.12 -5.27 -5.04
C SER A 200 -5.48 -5.95 -4.96
N PHE A 201 -5.53 -7.25 -4.64
CA PHE A 201 -6.75 -8.00 -4.39
C PHE A 201 -7.48 -7.47 -3.15
N ILE A 202 -6.81 -7.36 -2.01
CA ILE A 202 -7.40 -6.81 -0.78
C ILE A 202 -7.85 -5.36 -0.97
N ARG A 203 -7.08 -4.53 -1.68
CA ARG A 203 -7.47 -3.13 -1.97
C ARG A 203 -8.74 -3.04 -2.83
N ARG A 204 -9.00 -4.03 -3.68
CA ARG A 204 -10.24 -4.08 -4.49
C ARG A 204 -11.43 -4.63 -3.71
N HIS A 205 -11.19 -5.46 -2.70
CA HIS A 205 -12.21 -6.15 -1.91
C HIS A 205 -12.10 -5.73 -0.43
N LEU A 206 -12.54 -4.51 -0.11
CA LEU A 206 -12.44 -3.90 1.23
C LEU A 206 -13.21 -4.67 2.32
N GLN A 207 -14.11 -5.58 1.95
CA GLN A 207 -14.79 -6.49 2.87
C GLN A 207 -13.84 -7.51 3.52
N LEU A 208 -12.70 -7.80 2.89
CA LEU A 208 -11.70 -8.70 3.42
C LEU A 208 -10.69 -7.90 4.27
N VAL A 209 -10.83 -8.03 5.59
CA VAL A 209 -9.92 -7.38 6.54
C VAL A 209 -8.95 -8.41 7.11
N THR A 210 -7.66 -8.16 6.98
CA THR A 210 -6.62 -8.95 7.65
C THR A 210 -6.68 -8.67 9.15
N LYS A 211 -7.03 -9.69 9.94
CA LYS A 211 -6.96 -9.61 11.41
C LYS A 211 -5.71 -10.33 11.90
N THR A 212 -5.02 -9.72 12.84
CA THR A 212 -3.97 -10.41 13.61
C THR A 212 -4.66 -11.29 14.65
N PRO A 213 -4.47 -12.62 14.62
CA PRO A 213 -5.04 -13.48 15.65
C PRO A 213 -4.39 -13.15 17.00
N GLU A 214 -5.20 -13.05 18.04
CA GLU A 214 -4.68 -13.00 19.40
C GLU A 214 -4.03 -14.34 19.74
N SER A 215 -2.87 -14.29 20.37
CA SER A 215 -2.20 -15.49 20.86
C SER A 215 -3.00 -16.04 22.04
N LEU A 216 -3.71 -17.15 21.82
CA LEU A 216 -4.33 -17.88 22.92
C LEU A 216 -3.21 -18.41 23.84
N THR A 217 -3.19 -17.97 25.10
CA THR A 217 -2.26 -18.51 26.08
C THR A 217 -2.55 -19.99 26.32
N LYS A 218 -1.51 -20.81 26.54
CA LYS A 218 -1.66 -22.25 26.86
C LYS A 218 -2.60 -22.49 28.04
N GLY A 219 -2.67 -21.52 28.97
CA GLY A 219 -3.61 -21.50 30.08
C GLY A 219 -5.05 -21.53 29.59
N ARG A 220 -5.46 -20.59 28.71
CA ARG A 220 -6.81 -20.52 28.14
C ARG A 220 -7.24 -21.79 27.39
N ALA A 221 -6.32 -22.44 26.67
CA ALA A 221 -6.61 -23.67 25.93
C ALA A 221 -6.94 -24.88 26.83
N ARG A 222 -6.56 -24.84 28.12
CA ARG A 222 -6.82 -25.91 29.10
C ARG A 222 -8.08 -25.67 29.94
N ILE A 223 -8.71 -24.50 29.79
CA ILE A 223 -9.87 -24.14 30.59
C ILE A 223 -11.10 -24.87 30.02
N THR A 224 -11.78 -25.65 30.85
CA THR A 224 -13.08 -26.24 30.54
C THR A 224 -14.21 -25.43 31.19
N GLU A 225 -15.44 -25.62 30.72
CA GLU A 225 -16.60 -24.92 31.28
C GLU A 225 -16.79 -25.23 32.77
N GLU A 226 -16.54 -26.48 33.18
CA GLU A 226 -16.66 -26.90 34.57
C GLU A 226 -15.69 -26.14 35.48
N LEU A 227 -14.48 -25.87 34.99
CA LEU A 227 -13.46 -25.11 35.72
C LEU A 227 -13.88 -23.65 35.88
N ILE A 228 -14.45 -23.04 34.84
CA ILE A 228 -14.97 -21.66 34.89
C ILE A 228 -16.10 -21.57 35.92
N ARG A 229 -17.10 -22.46 35.83
CA ARG A 229 -18.23 -22.48 36.77
C ARG A 229 -17.79 -22.77 38.20
N LYS A 230 -16.79 -23.65 38.38
CA LYS A 230 -16.20 -23.92 39.69
C LYS A 230 -15.54 -22.66 40.27
N TRP A 231 -14.77 -21.93 39.47
CA TRP A 231 -14.13 -20.69 39.89
C TRP A 231 -15.16 -19.64 40.33
N PHE A 232 -16.25 -19.45 39.58
CA PHE A 232 -17.32 -18.52 39.98
C PHE A 232 -18.00 -18.91 41.29
N ARG A 233 -18.24 -20.21 41.52
CA ARG A 233 -18.78 -20.70 42.80
C ARG A 233 -17.82 -20.44 43.95
N GLU A 234 -16.53 -20.73 43.76
CA GLU A 234 -15.51 -20.48 44.78
C GLU A 234 -15.36 -18.98 45.10
N LEU A 235 -15.53 -18.11 44.09
CA LEU A 235 -15.56 -16.67 44.26
C LEU A 235 -16.78 -16.21 45.08
N GLU A 236 -17.98 -16.70 44.75
CA GLU A 236 -19.20 -16.39 45.52
C GLU A 236 -19.09 -16.86 46.97
N ASP A 237 -18.62 -18.09 47.21
CA ASP A 237 -18.40 -18.63 48.56
C ASP A 237 -17.38 -17.81 49.35
N TYR A 238 -16.35 -17.28 48.68
CA TYR A 238 -15.35 -16.42 49.30
C TYR A 238 -15.92 -15.05 49.68
N LEU A 239 -16.70 -14.44 48.79
CA LEU A 239 -17.35 -13.15 49.04
C LEU A 239 -18.40 -13.26 50.17
N ASP A 240 -19.14 -14.37 50.23
CA ASP A 240 -20.09 -14.66 51.31
C ASP A 240 -19.40 -14.77 52.67
N LYS A 241 -18.19 -15.36 52.73
CA LYS A 241 -17.41 -15.46 53.98
C LYS A 241 -16.92 -14.12 54.50
N ILE A 242 -16.63 -13.18 53.61
CA ILE A 242 -16.14 -11.84 53.97
C ILE A 242 -17.32 -10.88 54.25
N GLY A 243 -18.54 -11.27 53.87
CA GLY A 243 -19.74 -10.46 54.03
C GLY A 243 -19.90 -9.38 52.95
N GLU A 244 -19.09 -9.44 51.89
CA GLU A 244 -18.97 -8.41 50.86
C GLU A 244 -19.64 -8.84 49.54
N LYS A 245 -20.76 -9.57 49.64
CA LYS A 245 -21.52 -10.04 48.48
C LYS A 245 -22.15 -8.89 47.68
N GLU A 246 -22.37 -7.75 48.35
CA GLU A 246 -22.96 -6.55 47.76
C GLU A 246 -22.12 -5.98 46.60
N ILE A 247 -20.81 -6.25 46.55
CA ILE A 247 -19.92 -5.80 45.47
C ILE A 247 -20.38 -6.30 44.09
N LEU A 248 -20.95 -7.51 44.02
CA LEU A 248 -21.46 -8.07 42.76
C LEU A 248 -22.82 -7.50 42.35
N SER A 249 -23.50 -6.79 43.25
CA SER A 249 -24.84 -6.24 43.02
C SER A 249 -24.81 -4.87 42.34
N ASP A 250 -23.66 -4.19 42.40
CA ASP A 250 -23.44 -2.85 41.85
C ASP A 250 -22.60 -2.93 40.57
N PRO A 251 -23.20 -2.75 39.38
CA PRO A 251 -22.49 -2.82 38.10
C PRO A 251 -21.38 -1.78 37.96
N ASP A 252 -21.49 -0.63 38.63
CA ASP A 252 -20.53 0.48 38.54
C ASP A 252 -19.20 0.14 39.23
N ARG A 253 -19.16 -0.92 40.04
CA ARG A 253 -17.95 -1.43 40.70
C ARG A 253 -17.21 -2.47 39.88
N ILE A 254 -17.77 -2.92 38.77
CA ILE A 254 -17.15 -3.91 37.87
C ILE A 254 -16.37 -3.16 36.80
N LEU A 255 -15.04 -3.16 36.93
CA LEU A 255 -14.15 -2.51 35.98
C LEU A 255 -13.52 -3.53 35.03
N ASN A 256 -13.55 -3.25 33.73
CA ASN A 256 -12.85 -4.07 32.74
C ASN A 256 -11.36 -3.71 32.70
N GLY A 257 -10.50 -4.64 33.12
CA GLY A 257 -9.05 -4.46 33.16
C GLY A 257 -8.36 -4.44 31.78
N ASP A 258 -9.01 -4.95 30.73
CA ASP A 258 -8.42 -5.03 29.38
C ASP A 258 -8.36 -3.65 28.70
N GLU A 259 -9.38 -2.83 28.88
CA GLU A 259 -9.42 -1.46 28.34
C GLU A 259 -8.54 -0.48 29.13
N THR A 260 -8.14 -0.83 30.35
CA THR A 260 -7.27 0.00 31.20
C THR A 260 -5.76 -0.25 30.98
N SER A 261 -5.39 -1.04 29.96
CA SER A 261 -3.98 -1.30 29.58
C SER A 261 -3.13 -1.95 30.69
N PHE A 262 -3.75 -2.67 31.63
CA PHE A 262 -2.99 -3.46 32.60
C PHE A 262 -2.38 -4.67 31.88
N SER A 263 -1.06 -4.61 31.63
CA SER A 263 -0.33 -5.73 31.00
C SER A 263 -0.22 -6.90 31.98
N MET A 264 -1.26 -7.73 32.04
CA MET A 264 -1.32 -8.93 32.89
C MET A 264 -0.40 -10.07 32.42
N CYS A 265 0.17 -9.97 31.22
CA CYS A 265 1.10 -10.95 30.65
C CYS A 265 2.22 -10.21 29.90
N PRO A 266 3.34 -9.83 30.56
CA PRO A 266 4.48 -9.25 29.85
C PRO A 266 5.02 -10.27 28.83
N LYS A 267 5.41 -9.80 27.65
CA LYS A 267 6.05 -10.66 26.64
C LYS A 267 7.37 -11.17 27.21
N THR A 268 7.46 -12.47 27.47
CA THR A 268 8.75 -13.11 27.72
C THR A 268 9.57 -12.99 26.44
N GLY A 269 10.72 -12.31 26.54
CA GLY A 269 11.69 -12.18 25.45
C GLY A 269 12.30 -13.51 25.05
#